data_AF-A0A5C9B4W2-F1
#
_entry.id   AF-A0A5C9B4W2-F1
#
_cell.length_a   1.000
_cell.length_b   1.000
_cell.length_c   1.000
_cell.angle_alpha   90.00
_cell.angle_beta   90.00
_cell.angle_gamma   90.00
#
_symmetry.space_group_name_H-M   'P 1'
#
loop_
_entity.id
_entity.type
_entity.pdbx_description
1 polymer ?
#
loop_
_entity_poly.entity_id
_entity_poly.type
_entity_poly.pdbx_seq_one_letter_code
_entity_poly.pdbx_strand_id
1 'polypeptide(L)'
;MQITIHTQGFSLTPGLRAHVEKRLAYALANGDGSILRITVRLSDVNGPRGGDDKRCLIEARLKHAPAVVSEDVEADLYVAIDRAAERAGRTLGRRLARQRAFAPAMPAAPEDALQP
;
A
#
# COMPACT_ATOMS: atom_id res chain seq x y z
N MET A 1 -0.49 6.25 10.63
CA MET A 1 0.16 5.48 9.56
C MET A 1 1.67 5.68 9.66
N GLN A 2 2.43 4.62 9.96
CA GLN A 2 3.90 4.70 10.06
C GLN A 2 4.55 4.17 8.77
N ILE A 3 5.45 4.95 8.16
CA ILE A 3 6.18 4.56 6.94
C ILE A 3 7.64 4.28 7.31
N THR A 4 8.13 3.09 6.98
CA THR A 4 9.54 2.72 7.07
C THR A 4 10.09 2.53 5.68
N ILE A 5 11.21 3.20 5.35
CA ILE A 5 11.87 3.09 4.05
C ILE A 5 13.24 2.45 4.27
N HIS A 6 13.50 1.37 3.53
CA HIS A 6 14.79 0.70 3.46
C HIS A 6 15.33 0.82 2.05
N THR A 7 16.61 1.18 1.92
CA THR A 7 17.31 1.24 0.64
C THR A 7 18.46 0.24 0.63
N GLN A 8 18.73 -0.35 -0.54
CA GLN A 8 19.84 -1.26 -0.78
C GLN A 8 20.52 -0.90 -2.09
N GLY A 9 21.85 -0.77 -2.08
CA GLY A 9 22.63 -0.36 -3.25
C GLY A 9 22.71 1.16 -3.46
N PHE A 10 21.97 1.97 -2.68
CA PHE A 10 22.05 3.43 -2.70
C PHE A 10 21.52 4.05 -1.40
N SER A 11 21.79 5.35 -1.23
CA SER A 11 21.37 6.13 -0.05
C SER A 11 19.98 6.75 -0.22
N LEU A 12 19.18 6.71 0.84
CA LEU A 12 17.89 7.40 0.89
C LEU A 12 18.10 8.92 0.94
N THR A 13 17.83 9.62 -0.16
CA THR A 13 17.88 11.09 -0.21
C THR A 13 16.58 11.72 0.33
N PRO A 14 16.61 12.99 0.80
CA PRO A 14 15.41 13.69 1.25
C PRO A 14 14.33 13.80 0.15
N GLY A 15 14.75 14.04 -1.10
CA GLY A 15 13.83 14.11 -2.24
C GLY A 15 13.16 12.78 -2.54
N LEU A 16 13.91 11.67 -2.44
CA LEU A 16 13.36 10.33 -2.63
C LEU A 16 12.37 9.96 -1.51
N ARG A 17 12.71 10.27 -0.25
CA ARG A 17 11.80 10.11 0.88
C ARG A 17 10.50 10.87 0.67
N ALA A 18 10.59 12.16 0.35
CA ALA A 18 9.42 13.00 0.13
C ALA A 18 8.55 12.48 -1.03
N HIS A 19 9.18 11.98 -2.10
CA HIS A 19 8.47 11.37 -3.21
C HIS A 19 7.70 10.10 -2.78
N VAL A 20 8.36 9.17 -2.08
CA VAL A 20 7.72 7.95 -1.55
C VAL A 20 6.54 8.29 -0.64
N GLU A 21 6.74 9.19 0.32
CA GLU A 21 5.70 9.61 1.26
C GLU A 21 4.50 10.24 0.54
N LYS A 22 4.74 11.13 -0.43
CA LYS A 22 3.68 11.74 -1.26
C LYS A 22 2.89 10.71 -2.06
N ARG A 23 3.58 9.77 -2.72
CA ARG A 23 2.92 8.77 -3.58
C ARG A 23 2.12 7.76 -2.76
N LEU A 24 2.64 7.33 -1.62
CA LEU A 24 1.91 6.47 -0.69
C LEU A 24 0.69 7.17 -0.10
N ALA A 25 0.83 8.42 0.33
CA ALA A 25 -0.30 9.19 0.87
C ALA A 25 -1.45 9.29 -0.15
N TYR A 26 -1.13 9.54 -1.42
CA TYR A 26 -2.15 9.58 -2.48
C TYR A 26 -2.77 8.21 -2.77
N ALA A 27 -1.93 7.18 -2.95
CA ALA A 27 -2.40 5.86 -3.37
C ALA A 27 -3.15 5.10 -2.27
N LEU A 28 -2.84 5.37 -1.00
CA LEU A 28 -3.36 4.61 0.14
C LEU A 28 -4.37 5.38 1.00
N ALA A 29 -4.70 6.63 0.65
CA ALA A 29 -5.67 7.47 1.37
C ALA A 29 -6.98 6.75 1.72
N ASN A 30 -7.47 5.91 0.82
CA ASN A 30 -8.72 5.15 0.99
C ASN A 30 -8.67 4.09 2.11
N GLY A 31 -7.49 3.80 2.67
CA GLY A 31 -7.32 2.82 3.74
C GLY A 31 -6.53 3.32 4.94
N ASP A 32 -6.38 4.64 5.12
CA ASP A 32 -5.63 5.24 6.24
C ASP A 32 -6.08 4.73 7.61
N GLY A 33 -7.38 4.47 7.79
CA GLY A 33 -7.93 3.91 9.03
C GLY A 33 -7.66 2.41 9.22
N SER A 34 -7.33 1.69 8.16
CA SER A 34 -7.14 0.24 8.13
C SER A 34 -5.67 -0.17 8.11
N ILE A 35 -4.77 0.73 7.70
CA ILE A 35 -3.33 0.48 7.62
C ILE A 35 -2.65 0.73 8.97
N LEU A 36 -1.86 -0.25 9.42
CA LEU A 36 -1.01 -0.16 10.61
C LEU A 36 0.37 0.40 10.28
N ARG A 37 1.03 -0.21 9.31
CA ARG A 37 2.42 0.08 8.94
C ARG A 37 2.62 -0.13 7.46
N ILE A 38 3.44 0.73 6.86
CA ILE A 38 3.93 0.57 5.49
C ILE A 38 5.44 0.39 5.54
N THR A 39 5.93 -0.64 4.87
CA THR A 39 7.35 -0.87 4.66
C THR A 39 7.64 -0.75 3.17
N VAL A 40 8.55 0.14 2.80
CA VAL A 40 9.04 0.29 1.44
C VAL A 40 10.47 -0.20 1.39
N ARG A 41 10.75 -1.14 0.49
CA ARG A 41 12.11 -1.61 0.20
C ARG A 41 12.44 -1.20 -1.22
N LEU A 42 13.51 -0.42 -1.35
CA LEU A 42 14.01 0.04 -2.62
C LEU A 42 15.40 -0.58 -2.83
N SER A 43 15.61 -1.25 -3.95
CA SER A 43 16.87 -1.95 -4.21
C SER A 43 17.28 -1.80 -5.66
N ASP A 44 18.57 -1.60 -5.90
CA ASP A 44 19.17 -1.70 -7.22
C ASP A 44 19.49 -3.18 -7.55
N VAL A 45 18.83 -3.75 -8.56
CA VAL A 45 18.92 -5.18 -8.92
C VAL A 45 19.93 -5.33 -10.05
N ASN A 46 21.17 -4.92 -9.78
CA ASN A 46 22.26 -5.08 -10.72
C ASN A 46 22.76 -6.54 -10.73
N GLY A 47 22.43 -7.28 -11.79
CA GLY A 47 23.05 -8.57 -12.10
C GLY A 47 24.45 -8.41 -12.72
N PRO A 48 25.25 -9.49 -12.89
CA PRO A 48 26.60 -9.43 -13.48
C PRO A 48 26.65 -8.92 -14.92
N ARG A 49 25.49 -8.69 -15.55
CA ARG A 49 25.34 -8.16 -16.91
C ARG A 49 24.98 -6.65 -16.95
N GLY A 50 24.92 -5.97 -15.80
CA GLY A 50 24.79 -4.51 -15.70
C GLY A 50 23.45 -3.94 -16.14
N GLY A 51 22.34 -4.46 -15.61
CA GLY A 51 21.00 -3.92 -15.89
C GLY A 51 20.66 -2.77 -14.94
N ASP A 52 20.11 -1.67 -15.46
CA ASP A 52 19.67 -0.50 -14.68
C ASP A 52 18.35 -0.74 -13.88
N ASP A 53 18.03 -2.01 -13.61
CA ASP A 53 16.75 -2.43 -13.05
C ASP A 53 16.67 -2.09 -11.57
N LYS A 54 15.80 -1.14 -11.23
CA LYS A 54 15.52 -0.72 -9.86
C LYS A 54 14.20 -1.31 -9.41
N ARG A 55 14.23 -1.96 -8.25
CA ARG A 55 13.08 -2.65 -7.66
C ARG A 55 12.50 -1.83 -6.52
N CYS A 56 11.18 -1.72 -6.51
CA CYS A 56 10.39 -1.18 -5.41
C CYS A 56 9.43 -2.26 -4.91
N LEU A 57 9.51 -2.57 -3.62
CA LEU A 57 8.60 -3.47 -2.92
C LEU A 57 7.90 -2.69 -1.80
N ILE A 58 6.57 -2.69 -1.83
CA ILE A 58 5.72 -2.04 -0.83
C ILE A 58 4.92 -3.12 -0.10
N GLU A 59 5.03 -3.13 1.23
CA GLU A 59 4.23 -3.97 2.13
C GLU A 59 3.38 -3.07 3.02
N ALA A 60 2.07 -3.10 2.85
CA ALA A 60 1.11 -2.42 3.71
C ALA A 60 0.40 -3.44 4.61
N ARG A 61 0.68 -3.36 5.93
CA ARG A 61 0.02 -4.20 6.93
C ARG A 61 -1.31 -3.59 7.36
N LEU A 62 -2.34 -4.42 7.41
CA LEU A 62 -3.71 -4.01 7.72
C LEU A 62 -4.15 -4.56 9.09
N LYS A 63 -5.12 -3.88 9.73
CA LYS A 63 -5.65 -4.25 11.06
C LYS A 63 -6.38 -5.59 11.08
N HIS A 64 -7.28 -5.79 10.12
CA HIS A 64 -8.19 -6.94 10.08
C HIS A 64 -8.13 -7.67 8.73
N ALA A 65 -7.00 -7.57 8.04
CA ALA A 65 -6.78 -8.20 6.75
C ALA A 65 -5.31 -8.63 6.59
N PRO A 66 -5.05 -9.65 5.75
CA PRO A 66 -3.72 -9.93 5.24
C PRO A 66 -3.06 -8.69 4.64
N ALA A 67 -1.74 -8.62 4.79
CA ALA A 67 -0.94 -7.54 4.23
C ALA A 67 -1.11 -7.45 2.71
N VAL A 68 -1.08 -6.23 2.19
CA VAL A 68 -0.99 -5.96 0.76
C VAL A 68 0.48 -5.84 0.43
N VAL A 69 0.95 -6.69 -0.49
CA VAL A 69 2.32 -6.65 -1.00
C VAL A 69 2.26 -6.36 -2.49
N SER A 70 3.01 -5.37 -2.95
CA SER A 70 3.12 -5.01 -4.35
C SER A 70 4.57 -4.74 -4.70
N GLU A 71 4.98 -5.24 -5.85
CA GLU A 71 6.34 -5.13 -6.35
C GLU A 71 6.32 -4.59 -7.77
N ASP A 72 7.31 -3.76 -8.09
CA ASP A 72 7.64 -3.40 -9.46
C ASP A 72 9.14 -3.26 -9.66
N VAL A 73 9.58 -3.52 -10.89
CA VAL A 73 10.97 -3.42 -11.35
C VAL A 73 10.99 -2.59 -12.61
N GLU A 74 11.72 -1.48 -12.59
CA GLU A 74 11.79 -0.51 -13.69
C GLU A 74 13.20 0.06 -13.80
N ALA A 75 13.57 0.58 -14.97
CA ALA A 75 14.87 1.25 -15.15
C ALA A 75 15.02 2.52 -14.28
N ASP A 76 13.90 3.16 -13.94
CA ASP A 76 13.85 4.33 -13.05
C ASP A 76 13.12 3.99 -11.74
N LEU A 77 13.77 4.30 -10.62
CA LEU A 77 13.25 4.07 -9.28
C LEU A 77 11.97 4.86 -9.01
N TYR A 78 11.87 6.08 -9.52
CA TYR A 78 10.66 6.91 -9.36
C TYR A 78 9.47 6.24 -10.06
N VAL A 79 9.69 5.65 -11.24
CA VAL A 79 8.66 4.91 -11.97
C VAL A 79 8.29 3.61 -11.24
N ALA A 80 9.27 2.88 -10.70
CA ALA A 80 9.03 1.69 -9.89
C ALA A 80 8.18 2.01 -8.65
N ILE A 81 8.47 3.11 -7.97
CA ILE A 81 7.71 3.60 -6.80
C ILE A 81 6.26 3.91 -7.21
N ASP A 82 6.10 4.65 -8.30
CA ASP A 82 4.80 5.08 -8.80
C ASP A 82 3.88 3.90 -9.11
N ARG A 83 4.39 2.92 -9.86
CA ARG A 83 3.62 1.76 -10.27
C ARG A 83 3.35 0.81 -9.10
N ALA A 84 4.33 0.59 -8.22
CA ALA A 84 4.14 -0.21 -7.01
C ALA A 84 3.06 0.43 -6.11
N ALA A 85 3.11 1.75 -5.90
CA ALA A 85 2.12 2.46 -5.09
C ALA A 85 0.70 2.37 -5.70
N GLU A 86 0.57 2.56 -7.01
CA GLU A 86 -0.72 2.43 -7.70
C GLU A 86 -1.29 1.01 -7.58
N ARG A 87 -0.45 -0.03 -7.72
CA ARG A 87 -0.84 -1.44 -7.51
C ARG A 87 -1.26 -1.69 -6.06
N ALA A 88 -0.55 -1.15 -5.08
CA ALA A 88 -0.90 -1.25 -3.67
C ALA A 88 -2.28 -0.63 -3.40
N GLY A 89 -2.51 0.60 -3.89
CA GLY A 89 -3.78 1.32 -3.72
C GLY A 89 -4.98 0.58 -4.32
N ARG A 90 -4.84 0.09 -5.56
CA ARG A 90 -5.89 -0.72 -6.21
C ARG A 90 -6.19 -2.00 -5.44
N THR A 91 -5.16 -2.69 -4.97
CA THR A 91 -5.31 -3.95 -4.22
C THR A 91 -5.98 -3.71 -2.87
N LEU A 92 -5.58 -2.64 -2.17
CA LEU A 92 -6.19 -2.20 -0.92
C LEU A 92 -7.66 -1.85 -1.10
N GLY A 93 -7.99 -1.03 -2.10
CA GLY A 93 -9.38 -0.64 -2.39
C GLY A 93 -10.27 -1.86 -2.67
N ARG A 94 -9.80 -2.80 -3.49
CA ARG A 94 -10.51 -4.08 -3.76
C ARG A 94 -10.69 -4.92 -2.50
N ARG A 95 -9.78 -4.85 -1.53
CA ARG A 95 -9.85 -5.65 -0.30
C ARG A 95 -10.81 -5.03 0.72
N LEU A 96 -10.77 -3.71 0.88
CA LEU A 96 -11.70 -2.97 1.74
C LEU A 96 -13.13 -3.05 1.22
N ALA A 97 -13.33 -2.97 -0.11
CA ALA A 97 -14.65 -3.15 -0.71
C ALA A 97 -15.23 -4.55 -0.43
N ARG A 98 -14.40 -5.61 -0.53
CA ARG A 98 -14.83 -6.98 -0.19
C ARG A 98 -15.18 -7.14 1.29
N GLN A 99 -14.45 -6.50 2.20
CA GLN A 99 -14.79 -6.53 3.63
C GLN A 99 -16.13 -5.86 3.92
N ARG A 100 -16.43 -4.74 3.27
CA ARG A 100 -17.74 -4.06 3.41
C ARG A 100 -18.88 -4.90 2.86
N ALA A 101 -18.67 -5.60 1.74
CA ALA A 101 -19.69 -6.47 1.15
C ALA A 101 -19.97 -7.73 2.00
N PHE A 102 -19.00 -8.19 2.79
CA PHE A 102 -19.12 -9.40 3.62
C PHE A 102 -19.48 -9.10 5.08
N ALA A 103 -19.52 -7.83 5.49
CA ALA A 103 -20.10 -7.45 6.77
C ALA A 103 -21.60 -7.71 6.68
N PRO A 104 -22.17 -8.65 7.48
CA PRO A 104 -23.61 -8.87 7.45
C PRO A 104 -24.26 -7.54 7.81
N ALA A 105 -25.15 -7.06 6.94
CA ALA A 105 -26.09 -6.02 7.32
C ALA A 105 -26.83 -6.57 8.54
N MET A 106 -26.53 -6.05 9.73
CA MET A 106 -27.33 -6.35 10.91
C MET A 106 -28.76 -5.97 10.51
N PRO A 107 -29.73 -6.89 10.49
CA PRO A 107 -31.09 -6.52 10.22
C PRO A 107 -31.47 -5.48 11.27
N ALA A 108 -31.92 -4.32 10.82
CA ALA A 108 -32.50 -3.31 11.68
C ALA A 108 -33.54 -4.02 12.55
N ALA A 109 -33.39 -3.91 13.87
CA ALA A 109 -34.32 -4.50 14.81
C ALA A 109 -35.74 -4.05 14.43
N PRO A 110 -36.74 -4.95 14.41
CA PRO A 110 -38.10 -4.53 14.11
C PRO A 110 -38.60 -3.62 15.24
N GLU A 111 -38.79 -2.34 14.94
CA GLU A 111 -39.37 -1.32 15.83
C GLU A 111 -40.92 -1.43 15.94
N ASP A 112 -41.52 -2.57 15.60
CA ASP A 112 -42.99 -2.76 15.66
C ASP A 112 -43.41 -3.66 16.83
N ALA A 113 -43.10 -3.24 18.05
CA ALA A 113 -43.70 -3.80 19.27
C ALA A 113 -44.09 -2.70 20.25
N LEU A 114 -44.79 -1.68 19.77
CA LEU A 114 -45.66 -0.86 20.63
C LEU A 114 -46.79 -0.26 19.81
N GLN A 115 -47.91 -0.98 19.75
CA GLN A 115 -49.22 -0.38 19.49
C GLN A 115 -50.11 -0.60 20.73
N PRO A 116 -51.02 0.35 21.01
CA PRO A 116 -51.57 0.62 22.34
C PRO A 116 -52.56 -0.43 22.88
#